data_AF-A0A3M6VS44-F1
#
_entry.id   AF-A0A3M6VS44-F1
#
_cell.length_a   1.000
_cell.length_b   1.000
_cell.length_c   1.000
_cell.angle_alpha   90.00
_cell.angle_beta   90.00
_cell.angle_gamma   90.00
#
_symmetry.space_group_name_H-M   'P 1'
#
loop_
_entity.id
_entity.type
_entity.pdbx_description
1 polymer ?
#
loop_
_entity_poly.entity_id
_entity_poly.type
_entity_poly.pdbx_seq_one_letter_code
_entity_poly.pdbx_strand_id
1 'polypeptide(L)'
;MNKTPREQRSPSYNENSTLLSSPSPSQWRCIAARRHTTVRQDIWTVLRFRSSVQHHTGLQYASYVLELSILTLILLNVIVAISETSAVVVADTTGSSLGPKPVVNDWTDIFLLVSTIIFSIEYMLRLWSCVEDDRFSNGAIIGRLKWMSRPLSLIDLMALIPFYLELGMEYDAHHDKALTLRSLRLLRIVSFLRLERMYNAMKNLRVIFARKKEEFLVLTYLTAVVILTSSLVIFFIEHLAQPNVFSTFSVSLWWSVETITSLGYGDIVPITGMGRLVGASLALWGIVLFTIPGAVLGSSFIEVMLEKQHEEEAEMYSMAVGHNDRSCDSPLFVGNFSDEEKYHEHHTEHDHPVSATHTPMSVKSSDCQSTPHVGAALAMHQRLETITKGQHRMEVQLWQQQQQLERLTRLVEAVLDATSAASSNNLPH
;
A
#
# COMPACT_ATOMS: atom_id res chain seq x y z
N MET A 1 30.56 -49.00 -35.12
CA MET A 1 30.44 -47.60 -35.60
C MET A 1 28.98 -47.37 -35.93
N ASN A 2 28.36 -46.25 -35.49
CA ASN A 2 26.98 -45.78 -35.78
C ASN A 2 25.81 -46.75 -35.46
N LYS A 3 24.99 -46.49 -34.42
CA LYS A 3 23.99 -45.41 -34.23
C LYS A 3 22.67 -45.65 -35.00
N THR A 4 21.67 -46.13 -34.29
CA THR A 4 20.24 -46.11 -34.66
C THR A 4 19.65 -44.69 -34.49
N PRO A 5 18.49 -44.38 -35.11
CA PRO A 5 17.97 -43.00 -35.17
C PRO A 5 17.25 -42.58 -33.89
N ARG A 6 17.28 -41.27 -33.58
CA ARG A 6 16.40 -40.66 -32.57
C ARG A 6 15.04 -40.35 -33.18
N GLU A 7 13.99 -40.90 -32.58
CA GLU A 7 12.61 -40.52 -32.85
C GLU A 7 12.27 -39.20 -32.16
N GLN A 8 11.51 -38.31 -32.83
CA GLN A 8 11.15 -37.00 -32.30
C GLN A 8 9.96 -37.11 -31.33
N ARG A 9 10.11 -36.60 -30.11
CA ARG A 9 8.98 -36.23 -29.24
C ARG A 9 8.85 -34.71 -29.16
N SER A 10 7.68 -34.21 -29.51
CA SER A 10 7.25 -32.83 -29.34
C SER A 10 7.04 -32.49 -27.86
N PRO A 11 7.55 -31.34 -27.35
CA PRO A 11 7.18 -30.85 -26.03
C PRO A 11 5.83 -30.13 -26.09
N SER A 12 4.84 -30.61 -25.32
CA SER A 12 3.58 -29.89 -25.12
C SER A 12 3.81 -28.67 -24.22
N TYR A 13 3.52 -27.48 -24.73
CA TYR A 13 3.58 -26.24 -23.98
C TYR A 13 2.36 -26.14 -23.05
N ASN A 14 2.57 -26.32 -21.74
CA ASN A 14 1.60 -25.93 -20.72
C ASN A 14 2.13 -24.70 -19.98
N GLU A 15 1.76 -23.52 -20.47
CA GLU A 15 1.76 -22.31 -19.65
C GLU A 15 0.61 -22.41 -18.64
N ASN A 16 0.93 -22.13 -17.36
CA ASN A 16 0.06 -21.93 -16.17
C ASN A 16 0.46 -22.81 -14.98
N SER A 17 1.52 -22.42 -14.24
CA SER A 17 1.76 -22.75 -12.81
C SER A 17 3.11 -22.19 -12.30
N THR A 18 3.26 -20.85 -12.21
CA THR A 18 4.46 -20.22 -11.60
C THR A 18 4.15 -19.00 -10.73
N LEU A 19 2.92 -18.88 -10.23
CA LEU A 19 2.54 -17.91 -9.21
C LEU A 19 1.92 -18.65 -8.03
N LEU A 20 2.27 -18.23 -6.81
CA LEU A 20 1.88 -18.81 -5.52
C LEU A 20 2.50 -20.18 -5.17
N SER A 21 3.82 -20.17 -4.92
CA SER A 21 4.39 -20.98 -3.83
C SER A 21 4.98 -20.04 -2.78
N SER A 22 4.27 -19.86 -1.67
CA SER A 22 4.84 -19.25 -0.47
C SER A 22 5.92 -20.19 0.11
N PRO A 23 7.05 -19.68 0.61
CA PRO A 23 8.05 -20.53 1.24
C PRO A 23 7.49 -21.12 2.54
N SER A 24 7.59 -22.44 2.68
CA SER A 24 7.01 -23.18 3.81
C SER A 24 7.56 -22.73 5.17
N PRO A 25 6.77 -22.74 6.27
CA PRO A 25 7.17 -22.21 7.57
C PRO A 25 8.44 -22.83 8.21
N SER A 26 8.90 -23.98 7.69
CA SER A 26 10.11 -24.67 8.15
C SER A 26 11.41 -23.89 7.92
N GLN A 27 11.50 -23.03 6.89
CA GLN A 27 12.73 -22.26 6.63
C GLN A 27 13.02 -21.20 7.70
N TRP A 28 11.99 -20.61 8.30
CA TRP A 28 12.17 -19.60 9.36
C TRP A 28 12.80 -20.18 10.64
N ARG A 29 12.60 -21.48 10.91
CA ARG A 29 13.14 -22.14 12.11
C ARG A 29 14.67 -22.27 12.13
N CYS A 30 15.37 -22.14 10.99
CA CYS A 30 16.83 -22.11 10.95
C CYS A 30 17.44 -20.72 11.14
N ILE A 31 16.64 -19.64 11.15
CA ILE A 31 17.12 -18.27 11.35
C ILE A 31 17.34 -17.98 12.85
N ALA A 32 16.76 -18.78 13.75
CA ALA A 32 16.92 -18.67 15.20
C ALA A 32 18.26 -19.23 15.76
N ALA A 33 19.23 -19.57 14.90
CA ALA A 33 20.58 -19.89 15.34
C ALA A 33 21.40 -18.60 15.50
N ARG A 34 21.89 -18.31 16.72
CA ARG A 34 22.79 -17.18 17.01
C ARG A 34 24.07 -17.25 16.18
N ARG A 35 24.07 -16.67 14.98
CA ARG A 35 25.31 -16.17 14.35
C ARG A 35 25.62 -14.80 14.93
N HIS A 36 26.92 -14.52 15.08
CA HIS A 36 27.36 -13.14 15.29
C HIS A 36 26.87 -12.31 14.10
N THR A 37 25.99 -11.34 14.35
CA THR A 37 25.60 -10.38 13.31
C THR A 37 26.84 -9.59 12.92
N THR A 38 27.09 -9.47 11.62
CA THR A 38 28.14 -8.57 11.16
C THR A 38 27.59 -7.15 11.19
N VAL A 39 28.44 -6.14 11.45
CA VAL A 39 28.04 -4.72 11.43
C VAL A 39 27.36 -4.36 10.09
N ARG A 40 27.75 -5.00 8.98
CA ARG A 40 27.11 -4.87 7.66
C ARG A 40 25.67 -5.39 7.64
N GLN A 41 25.40 -6.52 8.31
CA GLN A 41 24.07 -7.10 8.44
C GLN A 41 23.16 -6.21 9.31
N ASP A 42 23.67 -5.68 10.42
CA ASP A 42 22.91 -4.77 11.27
C ASP A 42 22.56 -3.46 10.52
N ILE A 43 23.54 -2.87 9.81
CA ILE A 43 23.31 -1.72 8.91
C ILE A 43 22.28 -2.05 7.82
N TRP A 44 22.36 -3.23 7.20
CA TRP A 44 21.36 -3.68 6.22
C TRP A 44 19.96 -3.75 6.84
N THR A 45 19.82 -4.32 8.03
CA THR A 45 18.51 -4.41 8.70
C THR A 45 17.94 -3.03 9.02
N VAL A 46 18.75 -2.09 9.54
CA VAL A 46 18.31 -0.72 9.84
C VAL A 46 17.90 0.06 8.59
N LEU A 47 18.61 -0.11 7.47
CA LEU A 47 18.29 0.55 6.20
C LEU A 47 17.17 -0.13 5.41
N ARG A 48 16.88 -1.42 5.67
CA ARG A 48 15.90 -2.23 4.93
C ARG A 48 14.56 -2.40 5.65
N PHE A 49 14.52 -2.43 6.99
CA PHE A 49 13.32 -2.83 7.74
C PHE A 49 12.28 -1.70 7.85
N ARG A 50 11.74 -1.37 6.68
CA ARG A 50 10.62 -0.47 6.46
C ARG A 50 9.36 -0.99 7.16
N SER A 51 8.87 -0.26 8.16
CA SER A 51 7.50 -0.37 8.72
C SER A 51 7.00 -1.79 9.08
N SER A 52 7.07 -2.12 10.38
CA SER A 52 5.88 -2.58 11.14
C SER A 52 6.14 -2.42 12.65
N VAL A 53 5.29 -1.67 13.35
CA VAL A 53 5.36 -1.45 14.80
C VAL A 53 4.65 -2.60 15.51
N GLN A 54 5.29 -3.77 15.54
CA GLN A 54 4.73 -4.98 16.18
C GLN A 54 5.70 -5.68 17.16
N HIS A 55 6.98 -5.25 17.25
CA HIS A 55 7.96 -5.86 18.16
C HIS A 55 8.85 -4.85 18.89
N HIS A 56 9.15 -5.15 20.16
CA HIS A 56 9.89 -4.31 21.11
C HIS A 56 11.42 -4.46 20.99
N THR A 57 12.00 -4.27 19.80
CA THR A 57 13.46 -4.23 19.66
C THR A 57 13.95 -2.82 19.32
N GLY A 58 14.97 -2.33 20.03
CA GLY A 58 15.49 -0.97 19.85
C GLY A 58 16.00 -0.67 18.43
N LEU A 59 16.41 -1.71 17.70
CA LEU A 59 16.86 -1.62 16.31
C LEU A 59 15.74 -1.25 15.34
N GLN A 60 14.51 -1.73 15.59
CA GLN A 60 13.33 -1.38 14.78
C GLN A 60 12.90 0.07 15.02
N TYR A 61 12.99 0.56 16.27
CA TYR A 61 12.76 1.96 16.58
C TYR A 61 13.78 2.88 15.88
N ALA A 62 15.07 2.50 15.90
CA ALA A 62 16.11 3.24 15.18
C ALA A 62 15.86 3.31 13.66
N SER A 63 15.43 2.20 13.05
CA SER A 63 15.05 2.15 11.62
C SER A 63 13.87 3.08 11.30
N TYR A 64 12.82 3.09 12.13
CA TYR A 64 11.67 3.98 11.97
C TYR A 64 12.04 5.47 12.09
N VAL A 65 12.86 5.84 13.09
CA VAL A 65 13.33 7.22 13.27
C VAL A 65 14.22 7.65 12.10
N LEU A 66 15.06 6.76 11.57
CA LEU A 66 15.87 7.00 10.37
C LEU A 66 14.99 7.19 9.12
N GLU A 67 13.97 6.35 8.91
CA GLU A 67 13.02 6.51 7.80
C GLU A 67 12.28 7.84 7.87
N LEU A 68 11.75 8.20 9.05
CA LEU A 68 11.03 9.45 9.27
C LEU A 68 11.91 10.69 9.07
N SER A 69 13.12 10.69 9.64
CA SER A 69 14.06 11.81 9.52
C SER A 69 14.57 12.02 8.09
N ILE A 70 14.71 10.95 7.30
CA ILE A 70 15.05 11.08 5.88
C ILE A 70 13.85 11.57 5.07
N LEU A 71 12.62 11.13 5.39
CA LEU A 71 11.41 11.61 4.73
C LEU A 71 11.18 13.11 4.99
N THR A 72 11.37 13.59 6.22
CA THR A 72 11.31 15.03 6.53
C THR A 72 12.44 15.81 5.86
N LEU A 73 13.65 15.24 5.78
CA LEU A 73 14.76 15.85 5.05
C LEU A 73 14.47 15.99 3.55
N ILE A 74 13.89 14.98 2.90
CA ILE A 74 13.46 15.05 1.49
C ILE A 74 12.40 16.14 1.30
N LEU A 75 11.38 16.19 2.17
CA LEU A 75 10.35 17.22 2.13
C LEU A 75 10.95 18.62 2.25
N LEU A 76 11.86 18.85 3.20
CA LEU A 76 12.51 20.15 3.37
C LEU A 76 13.34 20.54 2.15
N ASN A 77 14.07 19.60 1.54
CA ASN A 77 14.82 19.85 0.30
C ASN A 77 13.93 20.26 -0.88
N VAL A 78 12.76 19.61 -1.03
CA VAL A 78 11.80 19.97 -2.08
C VAL A 78 11.23 21.37 -1.83
N ILE A 79 10.90 21.71 -0.59
CA ILE A 79 10.45 23.07 -0.22
C ILE A 79 11.54 24.12 -0.53
N VAL A 80 12.79 23.87 -0.13
CA VAL A 80 13.91 24.78 -0.41
C VAL A 80 14.13 24.93 -1.92
N ALA A 81 14.16 23.83 -2.68
CA ALA A 81 14.34 23.87 -4.14
C ALA A 81 13.20 24.62 -4.87
N ILE A 82 11.95 24.50 -4.40
CA ILE A 82 10.81 25.27 -4.93
C ILE A 82 10.98 26.77 -4.59
N SER A 83 11.42 27.10 -3.37
CA SER A 83 11.65 28.51 -2.98
C SER A 83 12.81 29.17 -3.75
N GLU A 84 13.88 28.42 -4.04
CA GLU A 84 14.97 28.88 -4.91
C GLU A 84 14.46 29.11 -6.33
N THR A 85 13.69 28.15 -6.87
CA THR A 85 13.09 28.23 -8.21
C THR A 85 12.22 29.48 -8.36
N SER A 86 11.35 29.78 -7.41
CA SER A 86 10.47 30.95 -7.49
C SER A 86 11.25 32.26 -7.44
N ALA A 87 12.31 32.34 -6.62
CA ALA A 87 13.18 33.52 -6.57
C ALA A 87 13.91 33.78 -7.90
N VAL A 88 14.40 32.73 -8.56
CA VAL A 88 15.07 32.84 -9.88
C VAL A 88 14.10 33.32 -10.97
N VAL A 89 12.89 32.74 -11.03
CA VAL A 89 11.88 33.11 -12.03
C VAL A 89 11.41 34.57 -11.87
N VAL A 90 11.25 35.05 -10.62
CA VAL A 90 10.91 36.45 -10.35
C VAL A 90 12.03 37.39 -10.81
N ALA A 91 13.30 37.05 -10.52
CA ALA A 91 14.45 37.87 -10.91
C ALA A 91 14.65 38.01 -12.43
N ASP A 92 14.38 36.95 -13.20
CA ASP A 92 14.41 37.01 -14.67
C ASP A 92 13.22 37.82 -15.23
N THR A 93 12.07 37.82 -14.54
CA THR A 93 10.86 38.53 -14.98
C THR A 93 10.93 40.05 -14.75
N THR A 94 11.59 40.52 -13.68
CA THR A 94 11.73 41.96 -13.39
C THR A 94 12.78 42.69 -14.24
N GLY A 95 13.48 41.99 -15.14
CA GLY A 95 14.41 42.60 -16.10
C GLY A 95 15.64 43.27 -15.49
N SER A 96 15.89 43.08 -14.18
CA SER A 96 16.97 43.71 -13.43
C SER A 96 18.31 43.01 -13.67
N SER A 97 18.81 43.07 -14.90
CA SER A 97 20.15 42.61 -15.30
C SER A 97 21.30 43.42 -14.66
N LEU A 98 20.97 44.47 -13.91
CA LEU A 98 21.89 45.30 -13.11
C LEU A 98 21.54 45.33 -11.60
N GLY A 99 20.77 44.37 -11.11
CA GLY A 99 20.65 44.12 -9.67
C GLY A 99 21.89 43.39 -9.14
N PRO A 100 22.27 43.53 -7.86
CA PRO A 100 23.25 42.63 -7.25
C PRO A 100 22.76 41.19 -7.42
N LYS A 101 23.70 40.23 -7.57
CA LYS A 101 23.38 38.79 -7.63
C LYS A 101 22.30 38.51 -6.58
N PRO A 102 21.18 37.83 -6.92
CA PRO A 102 20.18 37.51 -5.93
C PRO A 102 20.90 36.86 -4.76
N VAL A 103 20.60 37.32 -3.54
CA VAL A 103 21.21 36.76 -2.33
C VAL A 103 20.64 35.36 -2.16
N VAL A 104 21.24 34.42 -2.90
CA VAL A 104 21.15 33.00 -2.62
C VAL A 104 21.68 32.91 -1.21
N ASN A 105 20.79 32.61 -0.26
CA ASN A 105 21.20 32.52 1.13
C ASN A 105 22.23 31.40 1.19
N ASP A 106 23.47 31.69 1.60
CA ASP A 106 24.52 30.65 1.66
C ASP A 106 24.01 29.41 2.44
N TRP A 107 23.18 29.65 3.46
CA TRP A 107 22.44 28.65 4.23
C TRP A 107 21.57 27.68 3.42
N THR A 108 20.92 28.11 2.32
CA THR A 108 20.11 27.20 1.48
C THR A 108 20.99 26.29 0.63
N ASP A 109 22.07 26.81 0.04
CA ASP A 109 23.01 25.98 -0.72
C ASP A 109 23.81 25.06 0.22
N ILE A 110 24.23 25.54 1.41
CA ILE A 110 24.83 24.72 2.47
C ILE A 110 23.86 23.63 2.93
N PHE A 111 22.58 23.94 3.14
CA PHE A 111 21.58 22.95 3.51
C PHE A 111 21.40 21.87 2.45
N LEU A 112 21.26 22.27 1.18
CA LEU A 112 21.13 21.36 0.02
C LEU A 112 22.39 20.50 -0.18
N LEU A 113 23.58 21.07 0.06
CA LEU A 113 24.86 20.36 0.06
C LEU A 113 24.91 19.30 1.17
N VAL A 114 24.66 19.70 2.43
CA VAL A 114 24.70 18.79 3.59
C VAL A 114 23.67 17.67 3.45
N SER A 115 22.45 17.99 3.01
CA SER A 115 21.41 16.99 2.82
C SER A 115 21.74 16.03 1.68
N THR A 116 22.32 16.52 0.58
CA THR A 116 22.76 15.66 -0.53
C THR A 116 23.92 14.76 -0.12
N ILE A 117 24.88 15.25 0.68
CA ILE A 117 25.93 14.41 1.29
C ILE A 117 25.31 13.30 2.14
N ILE A 118 24.31 13.60 2.98
CA ILE A 118 23.59 12.60 3.78
C ILE A 118 22.94 11.54 2.87
N PHE A 119 22.24 11.94 1.81
CA PHE A 119 21.62 11.00 0.86
C PHE A 119 22.65 10.17 0.09
N SER A 120 23.79 10.75 -0.29
CA SER A 120 24.88 10.02 -0.95
C SER A 120 25.52 9.00 -0.03
N ILE A 121 25.77 9.35 1.25
CA ILE A 121 26.26 8.43 2.27
C ILE A 121 25.26 7.28 2.47
N GLU A 122 23.97 7.60 2.60
CA GLU A 122 22.92 6.59 2.76
C GLU A 122 22.85 5.64 1.55
N TYR A 123 22.89 6.18 0.32
CA TYR A 123 22.89 5.40 -0.91
C TYR A 123 24.14 4.51 -1.02
N MET A 124 25.32 5.00 -0.64
CA MET A 124 26.55 4.21 -0.58
C MET A 124 26.47 3.10 0.49
N LEU A 125 25.90 3.39 1.67
CA LEU A 125 25.68 2.38 2.71
C LEU A 125 24.72 1.28 2.24
N ARG A 126 23.63 1.64 1.53
CA ARG A 126 22.72 0.66 0.88
C ARG A 126 23.46 -0.18 -0.16
N LEU A 127 24.23 0.45 -1.06
CA LEU A 127 25.01 -0.23 -2.10
C LEU A 127 26.08 -1.18 -1.51
N TRP A 128 26.69 -0.81 -0.38
CA TRP A 128 27.66 -1.65 0.33
C TRP A 128 27.02 -2.84 1.07
N SER A 129 25.86 -2.61 1.69
CA SER A 129 25.15 -3.59 2.52
C SER A 129 24.20 -4.52 1.74
N CYS A 130 23.81 -4.18 0.51
CA CYS A 130 22.86 -4.97 -0.30
C CYS A 130 23.29 -6.42 -0.60
N VAL A 131 24.58 -6.75 -0.46
CA VAL A 131 25.13 -8.10 -0.65
C VAL A 131 24.63 -9.09 0.42
N GLU A 132 24.10 -8.60 1.54
CA GLU A 132 23.54 -9.42 2.63
C GLU A 132 22.10 -9.93 2.36
N ASP A 133 21.51 -9.62 1.21
CA ASP A 133 20.26 -10.21 0.72
C ASP A 133 20.59 -11.27 -0.33
N ASP A 134 20.15 -12.51 -0.09
CA ASP A 134 20.46 -13.69 -0.91
C ASP A 134 20.15 -13.50 -2.41
N ARG A 135 19.25 -12.57 -2.75
CA ARG A 135 18.89 -12.23 -4.15
C ARG A 135 19.99 -11.47 -4.91
N PHE A 136 20.99 -10.95 -4.19
CA PHE A 136 22.12 -10.16 -4.68
C PHE A 136 23.49 -10.70 -4.24
N SER A 137 23.56 -11.89 -3.63
CA SER A 137 24.82 -12.55 -3.27
C SER A 137 25.62 -13.07 -4.49
N ASN A 138 24.98 -13.13 -5.67
CA ASN A 138 25.57 -13.58 -6.94
C ASN A 138 26.66 -12.62 -7.46
N GLY A 139 27.86 -12.73 -6.88
CA GLY A 139 29.06 -11.99 -7.26
C GLY A 139 29.11 -10.56 -6.70
N ALA A 140 30.29 -10.17 -6.20
CA ALA A 140 30.49 -8.91 -5.47
C ALA A 140 30.12 -7.64 -6.29
N ILE A 141 30.21 -7.69 -7.62
CA ILE A 141 29.93 -6.58 -8.54
C ILE A 141 28.56 -6.75 -9.21
N ILE A 142 28.26 -7.95 -9.71
CA ILE A 142 27.03 -8.24 -10.45
C ILE A 142 25.79 -8.08 -9.56
N GLY A 143 25.85 -8.54 -8.30
CA GLY A 143 24.79 -8.34 -7.32
C GLY A 143 24.48 -6.86 -7.05
N ARG A 144 25.52 -6.04 -6.91
CA ARG A 144 25.41 -4.58 -6.67
C ARG A 144 24.86 -3.85 -7.90
N LEU A 145 25.33 -4.19 -9.10
CA LEU A 145 24.81 -3.62 -10.34
C LEU A 145 23.33 -3.98 -10.55
N LYS A 146 22.96 -5.24 -10.29
CA LYS A 146 21.55 -5.70 -10.32
C LYS A 146 20.68 -5.00 -9.27
N TRP A 147 21.23 -4.63 -8.11
CA TRP A 147 20.53 -3.80 -7.12
C TRP A 147 20.31 -2.38 -7.65
N MET A 148 21.37 -1.74 -8.17
CA MET A 148 21.32 -0.39 -8.75
C MET A 148 20.34 -0.28 -9.94
N SER A 149 20.22 -1.33 -10.76
CA SER A 149 19.27 -1.38 -11.88
C SER A 149 17.80 -1.61 -11.47
N ARG A 150 17.47 -1.72 -10.18
CA ARG A 150 16.06 -1.73 -9.75
C ARG A 150 15.47 -0.32 -9.86
N PRO A 151 14.21 -0.16 -10.30
CA PRO A 151 13.61 1.16 -10.51
C PRO A 151 13.64 2.03 -9.25
N LEU A 152 13.51 1.42 -8.08
CA LEU A 152 13.58 2.10 -6.77
C LEU A 152 14.98 2.69 -6.51
N SER A 153 16.03 1.88 -6.71
CA SER A 153 17.42 2.34 -6.58
C SER A 153 17.80 3.35 -7.65
N LEU A 154 17.19 3.25 -8.84
CA LEU A 154 17.41 4.18 -9.94
C LEU A 154 16.82 5.56 -9.63
N ILE A 155 15.66 5.65 -8.96
CA ILE A 155 15.07 6.92 -8.51
C ILE A 155 15.99 7.60 -7.47
N ASP A 156 16.47 6.86 -6.46
CA ASP A 156 17.42 7.37 -5.47
C ASP A 156 18.69 7.94 -6.16
N LEU A 157 19.21 7.23 -7.18
CA LEU A 157 20.37 7.66 -7.98
C LEU A 157 20.06 8.88 -8.87
N MET A 158 18.94 8.88 -9.59
CA MET A 158 18.54 9.99 -10.48
C MET A 158 18.42 11.31 -9.72
N ALA A 159 17.94 11.27 -8.48
CA ALA A 159 17.87 12.44 -7.61
C ALA A 159 19.23 12.90 -7.04
N LEU A 160 20.33 12.15 -7.21
CA LEU A 160 21.69 12.64 -6.95
C LEU A 160 22.31 13.35 -8.17
N ILE A 161 21.88 13.00 -9.39
CA ILE A 161 22.49 13.49 -10.64
C ILE A 161 22.54 15.03 -10.71
N PRO A 162 21.46 15.80 -10.43
CA PRO A 162 21.49 17.26 -10.60
C PRO A 162 22.61 17.94 -9.84
N PHE A 163 22.83 17.54 -8.59
CA PHE A 163 23.88 18.10 -7.72
C PHE A 163 25.30 17.74 -8.21
N TYR A 164 25.56 16.47 -8.52
CA TYR A 164 26.88 16.06 -9.01
C TYR A 164 27.21 16.63 -10.39
N LEU A 165 26.20 16.84 -11.23
CA LEU A 165 26.36 17.47 -12.55
C LEU A 165 26.63 18.97 -12.40
N GLU A 166 25.95 19.68 -11.48
CA GLU A 166 26.25 21.08 -11.15
C GLU A 166 27.70 21.23 -10.63
N LEU A 167 28.12 20.41 -9.67
CA LEU A 167 29.49 20.42 -9.13
C LEU A 167 30.56 20.13 -10.20
N GLY A 168 30.29 19.19 -11.12
CA GLY A 168 31.21 18.88 -12.23
C GLY A 168 31.32 20.01 -13.26
N MET A 169 30.20 20.68 -13.55
CA MET A 169 30.15 21.82 -14.47
C MET A 169 30.75 23.10 -13.86
N GLU A 170 30.70 23.26 -12.54
CA GLU A 170 31.36 24.35 -11.82
C GLU A 170 32.89 24.20 -11.83
N TYR A 171 33.41 22.96 -11.81
CA TYR A 171 34.84 22.69 -11.96
C TYR A 171 35.37 22.97 -13.38
N ASP A 172 34.54 22.77 -14.42
CA ASP A 172 34.88 23.03 -15.84
C ASP A 172 34.50 24.46 -16.29
N ALA A 173 34.17 25.35 -15.36
CA ALA A 173 33.56 26.67 -15.61
C ALA A 173 34.49 27.76 -16.19
N HIS A 174 35.37 27.39 -17.12
CA HIS A 174 36.07 28.34 -17.99
C HIS A 174 35.32 28.67 -19.29
N HIS A 175 34.19 28.02 -19.59
CA HIS A 175 33.40 28.23 -20.82
C HIS A 175 31.92 28.53 -20.55
N ASP A 176 31.43 29.63 -21.13
CA ASP A 176 30.08 30.23 -21.06
C ASP A 176 28.88 29.25 -21.07
N LYS A 177 28.51 28.71 -19.89
CA LYS A 177 27.34 27.82 -19.72
C LYS A 177 26.46 28.14 -18.49
N ALA A 178 26.45 29.39 -18.06
CA ALA A 178 25.64 29.85 -16.92
C ALA A 178 24.12 29.57 -17.07
N LEU A 179 23.58 29.59 -18.30
CA LEU A 179 22.18 29.24 -18.58
C LEU A 179 21.87 27.76 -18.30
N THR A 180 22.84 26.86 -18.48
CA THR A 180 22.66 25.43 -18.24
C THR A 180 22.61 25.12 -16.75
N LEU A 181 23.41 25.81 -15.92
CA LEU A 181 23.38 25.63 -14.46
C LEU A 181 22.00 25.95 -13.86
N ARG A 182 21.30 26.98 -14.37
CA ARG A 182 19.95 27.35 -13.94
C ARG A 182 18.93 26.22 -14.18
N SER A 183 18.97 25.55 -15.33
CA SER A 183 18.04 24.46 -15.63
C SER A 183 18.33 23.19 -14.84
N LEU A 184 19.59 22.93 -14.48
CA LEU A 184 19.97 21.81 -13.61
C LEU A 184 19.40 21.96 -12.18
N ARG A 185 19.28 23.19 -11.66
CA ARG A 185 18.64 23.45 -10.36
C ARG A 185 17.16 23.05 -10.34
N LEU A 186 16.44 23.25 -11.45
CA LEU A 186 15.05 22.78 -11.57
C LEU A 186 14.96 21.25 -11.48
N LEU A 187 15.96 20.51 -12.00
CA LEU A 187 16.01 19.05 -11.86
C LEU A 187 16.18 18.59 -10.40
N ARG A 188 16.55 19.46 -9.44
CA ARG A 188 16.54 19.14 -8.00
C ARG A 188 15.13 18.71 -7.54
N ILE A 189 14.05 19.13 -8.20
CA ILE A 189 12.67 18.68 -7.91
C ILE A 189 12.47 17.18 -8.13
N VAL A 190 13.29 16.53 -8.96
CA VAL A 190 13.32 15.05 -9.12
C VAL A 190 13.59 14.35 -7.78
N SER A 191 14.20 15.03 -6.81
CA SER A 191 14.34 14.54 -5.43
C SER A 191 13.01 14.23 -4.74
N PHE A 192 11.90 14.86 -5.15
CA PHE A 192 10.56 14.51 -4.69
C PHE A 192 10.19 13.06 -5.02
N LEU A 193 10.69 12.50 -6.13
CA LEU A 193 10.39 11.10 -6.51
C LEU A 193 10.92 10.09 -5.47
N ARG A 194 11.86 10.48 -4.59
CA ARG A 194 12.27 9.69 -3.42
C ARG A 194 11.16 9.47 -2.40
N LEU A 195 9.97 10.05 -2.56
CA LEU A 195 8.75 9.70 -1.80
C LEU A 195 8.31 8.24 -2.01
N GLU A 196 8.90 7.53 -2.98
CA GLU A 196 8.99 6.06 -3.03
C GLU A 196 9.48 5.43 -1.70
N ARG A 197 10.04 6.25 -0.80
CA ARG A 197 10.14 6.01 0.64
C ARG A 197 8.83 5.65 1.36
N MET A 198 7.68 5.61 0.68
CA MET A 198 6.46 4.91 1.15
C MET A 198 6.11 3.59 0.41
N TYR A 199 7.11 2.76 0.07
CA TYR A 199 7.36 1.56 0.89
C TYR A 199 6.16 0.97 1.68
N ASN A 200 5.78 -0.29 1.46
CA ASN A 200 4.62 -0.96 2.08
C ASN A 200 3.27 -0.35 1.67
N ALA A 201 3.04 0.96 1.83
CA ALA A 201 1.85 1.65 1.32
C ALA A 201 1.74 1.52 -0.22
N MET A 202 2.81 1.87 -0.96
CA MET A 202 2.92 1.68 -2.41
C MET A 202 2.93 0.20 -2.83
N LYS A 203 3.30 -0.73 -1.94
CA LYS A 203 3.17 -2.18 -2.20
C LYS A 203 1.71 -2.59 -2.17
N ASN A 204 0.99 -2.24 -1.10
CA ASN A 204 -0.44 -2.53 -0.93
C ASN A 204 -1.24 -1.87 -2.07
N LEU A 205 -0.98 -0.59 -2.36
CA LEU A 205 -1.62 0.15 -3.44
C LEU A 205 -1.36 -0.49 -4.82
N ARG A 206 -0.14 -0.99 -5.08
CA ARG A 206 0.16 -1.73 -6.31
C ARG A 206 -0.60 -3.06 -6.40
N VAL A 207 -0.75 -3.78 -5.29
CA VAL A 207 -1.57 -5.01 -5.24
C VAL A 207 -3.03 -4.69 -5.52
N ILE A 208 -3.57 -3.62 -4.91
CA ILE A 208 -4.92 -3.11 -5.16
C ILE A 208 -5.12 -2.78 -6.65
N PHE A 209 -4.26 -1.94 -7.24
CA PHE A 209 -4.34 -1.62 -8.66
C PHE A 209 -4.18 -2.84 -9.57
N ALA A 210 -3.34 -3.82 -9.22
CA ALA A 210 -3.18 -5.04 -10.02
C ALA A 210 -4.42 -5.95 -9.95
N ARG A 211 -5.06 -6.07 -8.78
CA ARG A 211 -6.33 -6.80 -8.59
C ARG A 211 -7.50 -6.09 -9.29
N LYS A 212 -7.56 -4.75 -9.23
CA LYS A 212 -8.67 -3.92 -9.73
C LYS A 212 -8.44 -3.28 -11.10
N LYS A 213 -7.39 -3.67 -11.83
CA LYS A 213 -7.00 -3.06 -13.12
C LYS A 213 -8.14 -3.02 -14.16
N GLU A 214 -9.01 -4.03 -14.15
CA GLU A 214 -10.11 -4.16 -15.12
C GLU A 214 -11.26 -3.21 -14.79
N GLU A 215 -11.64 -3.10 -13.51
CA GLU A 215 -12.61 -2.11 -13.01
C GLU A 215 -12.13 -0.67 -13.31
N PHE A 216 -10.85 -0.38 -13.06
CA PHE A 216 -10.24 0.91 -13.40
C PHE A 216 -10.24 1.18 -14.91
N LEU A 217 -9.92 0.20 -15.75
CA LEU A 217 -9.92 0.36 -17.20
C LEU A 217 -11.32 0.67 -17.74
N VAL A 218 -12.34 -0.07 -17.29
CA VAL A 218 -13.74 0.17 -17.67
C VAL A 218 -14.21 1.56 -17.24
N LEU A 219 -13.89 1.97 -16.01
CA LEU A 219 -14.21 3.29 -15.49
C LEU A 219 -13.53 4.41 -16.27
N THR A 220 -12.22 4.30 -16.56
CA THR A 220 -11.47 5.28 -17.35
C THR A 220 -12.03 5.37 -18.77
N TYR A 221 -12.36 4.22 -19.39
CA TYR A 221 -12.99 4.18 -20.70
C TYR A 221 -14.35 4.88 -20.71
N LEU A 222 -15.25 4.56 -19.76
CA LEU A 222 -16.56 5.19 -19.64
C LEU A 222 -16.46 6.71 -19.43
N THR A 223 -15.55 7.13 -18.55
CA THR A 223 -15.26 8.55 -18.29
C THR A 223 -14.76 9.26 -19.55
N ALA A 224 -13.85 8.65 -20.30
CA ALA A 224 -13.35 9.20 -21.56
C ALA A 224 -14.45 9.32 -22.63
N VAL A 225 -15.34 8.33 -22.74
CA VAL A 225 -16.49 8.38 -23.67
C VAL A 225 -17.44 9.52 -23.28
N VAL A 226 -17.77 9.68 -22.00
CA VAL A 226 -18.62 10.79 -21.52
C VAL A 226 -17.97 12.15 -21.80
N ILE A 227 -16.69 12.34 -21.48
CA ILE A 227 -15.95 13.58 -21.78
C ILE A 227 -15.97 13.87 -23.29
N LEU A 228 -15.61 12.92 -24.15
CA LEU A 228 -15.53 13.16 -25.60
C LEU A 228 -16.90 13.47 -26.21
N THR A 229 -17.95 12.78 -25.78
CA THR A 229 -19.31 13.02 -26.25
C THR A 229 -19.87 14.35 -25.75
N SER A 230 -19.68 14.71 -24.47
CA SER A 230 -20.11 16.02 -23.96
C SER A 230 -19.35 17.16 -24.62
N SER A 231 -18.05 17.00 -24.87
CA SER A 231 -17.21 17.98 -25.57
C SER A 231 -17.71 18.26 -26.98
N LEU A 232 -18.12 17.20 -27.71
CA LEU A 232 -18.62 17.33 -29.07
C LEU A 232 -20.00 18.00 -29.10
N VAL A 233 -20.89 17.58 -28.21
CA VAL A 233 -22.25 18.13 -28.09
C VAL A 233 -22.23 19.59 -27.68
N ILE A 234 -21.44 19.96 -26.66
CA ILE A 234 -21.35 21.35 -26.21
C ILE A 234 -20.69 22.25 -27.26
N PHE A 235 -19.68 21.75 -27.98
CA PHE A 235 -19.05 22.47 -29.08
C PHE A 235 -20.09 22.83 -30.15
N PHE A 236 -20.87 21.87 -30.67
CA PHE A 236 -21.86 22.18 -31.70
C PHE A 236 -22.99 23.11 -31.23
N ILE A 237 -23.37 23.05 -29.94
CA ILE A 237 -24.44 23.90 -29.38
C ILE A 237 -23.94 25.32 -29.11
N GLU A 238 -22.78 25.48 -28.48
CA GLU A 238 -22.29 26.77 -27.99
C GLU A 238 -21.38 27.50 -28.98
N HIS A 239 -20.68 26.81 -29.90
CA HIS A 239 -19.80 27.47 -30.88
C HIS A 239 -20.57 28.46 -31.78
N LEU A 240 -21.84 28.17 -32.10
CA LEU A 240 -22.68 29.08 -32.88
C LEU A 240 -23.10 30.34 -32.09
N ALA A 241 -23.23 30.24 -30.77
CA ALA A 241 -23.64 31.35 -29.90
C ALA A 241 -22.45 32.17 -29.37
N GLN A 242 -21.31 31.52 -29.14
CA GLN A 242 -20.10 32.10 -28.56
C GLN A 242 -18.81 31.47 -29.18
N PRO A 243 -18.52 31.74 -30.46
CA PRO A 243 -17.40 31.14 -31.20
C PRO A 243 -16.02 31.54 -30.66
N ASN A 244 -15.91 32.64 -29.91
CA ASN A 244 -14.65 33.04 -29.28
C ASN A 244 -14.36 32.27 -27.98
N VAL A 245 -15.40 31.78 -27.29
CA VAL A 245 -15.28 31.04 -26.02
C VAL A 245 -15.13 29.55 -26.33
N PHE A 246 -16.14 28.94 -26.97
CA PHE A 246 -16.07 27.56 -27.46
C PHE A 246 -15.36 27.49 -28.82
N SER A 247 -14.15 28.03 -28.89
CA SER A 247 -13.41 28.27 -30.14
C SER A 247 -12.91 27.00 -30.84
N THR A 248 -12.56 25.97 -30.06
CA THR A 248 -12.10 24.68 -30.59
C THR A 248 -12.65 23.52 -29.78
N PHE A 249 -12.63 22.32 -30.38
CA PHE A 249 -12.97 21.08 -29.68
C PHE A 249 -12.11 20.87 -28.42
N SER A 250 -10.82 21.20 -28.46
CA SER A 250 -9.91 21.08 -27.30
C SER A 250 -10.33 21.96 -26.12
N VAL A 251 -10.87 23.15 -26.37
CA VAL A 251 -11.41 24.03 -25.32
C VAL A 251 -12.71 23.46 -24.73
N SER A 252 -13.53 22.83 -25.57
CA SER A 252 -14.74 22.12 -25.13
C SER A 252 -14.43 20.85 -24.33
N LEU A 253 -13.26 20.25 -24.58
CA LEU A 253 -12.70 19.12 -23.83
C LEU A 253 -12.17 19.54 -22.47
N TRP A 254 -11.45 20.67 -22.39
CA TRP A 254 -11.09 21.29 -21.11
C TRP A 254 -12.33 21.54 -20.25
N TRP A 255 -13.35 22.21 -20.79
CA TRP A 255 -14.62 22.47 -20.11
C TRP A 255 -15.32 21.18 -19.61
N SER A 256 -15.33 20.13 -20.43
CA SER A 256 -15.92 18.85 -20.04
C SER A 256 -15.14 18.16 -18.92
N VAL A 257 -13.80 18.30 -18.90
CA VAL A 257 -12.93 17.76 -17.84
C VAL A 257 -13.13 18.52 -16.52
N GLU A 258 -13.15 19.85 -16.50
CA GLU A 258 -13.38 20.60 -15.26
C GLU A 258 -14.81 20.38 -14.71
N THR A 259 -15.80 20.18 -15.58
CA THR A 259 -17.19 19.95 -15.19
C THR A 259 -17.38 18.56 -14.60
N ILE A 260 -16.85 17.52 -15.25
CA ILE A 260 -16.99 16.13 -14.78
C ILE A 260 -16.19 15.85 -13.50
N THR A 261 -15.08 16.58 -13.28
CA THR A 261 -14.28 16.52 -12.03
C THR A 261 -14.77 17.47 -10.94
N SER A 262 -15.88 18.19 -11.16
CA SER A 262 -16.44 19.19 -10.24
C SER A 262 -15.49 20.33 -9.84
N LEU A 263 -14.48 20.63 -10.67
CA LEU A 263 -13.59 21.78 -10.49
C LEU A 263 -14.30 23.09 -10.86
N GLY A 264 -14.91 23.13 -12.05
CA GLY A 264 -15.71 24.27 -12.56
C GLY A 264 -15.09 25.64 -12.30
N TYR A 265 -13.94 25.93 -12.91
CA TYR A 265 -13.23 27.21 -12.74
C TYR A 265 -14.07 28.42 -13.19
N GLY A 266 -14.99 28.20 -14.13
CA GLY A 266 -15.93 29.24 -14.60
C GLY A 266 -15.32 30.22 -15.60
N ASP A 267 -14.15 29.90 -16.16
CA ASP A 267 -13.55 30.57 -17.31
C ASP A 267 -14.35 30.33 -18.60
N ILE A 268 -14.96 29.15 -18.74
CA ILE A 268 -15.82 28.76 -19.86
C ILE A 268 -17.17 28.26 -19.33
N VAL A 269 -18.29 28.83 -19.82
CA VAL A 269 -19.64 28.45 -19.37
C VAL A 269 -20.63 28.49 -20.54
N PRO A 270 -21.51 27.48 -20.72
CA PRO A 270 -22.56 27.53 -21.73
C PRO A 270 -23.62 28.60 -21.44
N ILE A 271 -23.94 29.42 -22.45
CA ILE A 271 -24.93 30.49 -22.35
C ILE A 271 -26.30 30.08 -22.89
N THR A 272 -26.38 29.10 -23.79
CA THR A 272 -27.65 28.66 -24.36
C THR A 272 -28.44 27.77 -23.39
N GLY A 273 -29.77 27.75 -23.53
CA GLY A 273 -30.62 26.86 -22.73
C GLY A 273 -30.26 25.37 -22.94
N MET A 274 -29.96 24.97 -24.17
CA MET A 274 -29.56 23.60 -24.49
C MET A 274 -28.18 23.24 -23.90
N GLY A 275 -27.20 24.13 -24.00
CA GLY A 275 -25.87 23.89 -23.42
C GLY A 275 -25.89 23.83 -21.90
N ARG A 276 -26.78 24.61 -21.25
CA ARG A 276 -27.03 24.50 -19.80
C ARG A 276 -27.70 23.18 -19.41
N LEU A 277 -28.63 22.65 -20.20
CA LEU A 277 -29.20 21.31 -19.97
C LEU A 277 -28.13 20.22 -20.12
N VAL A 278 -27.26 20.32 -21.14
CA VAL A 278 -26.12 19.41 -21.31
C VAL A 278 -25.16 19.51 -20.11
N GLY A 279 -24.77 20.71 -19.69
CA GLY A 279 -23.93 20.92 -18.51
C GLY A 279 -24.53 20.39 -17.21
N ALA A 280 -25.83 20.59 -16.99
CA ALA A 280 -26.54 20.02 -15.84
C ALA A 280 -26.52 18.48 -15.86
N SER A 281 -26.73 17.86 -17.03
CA SER A 281 -26.64 16.40 -17.17
C SER A 281 -25.21 15.88 -16.97
N LEU A 282 -24.20 16.60 -17.46
CA LEU A 282 -22.79 16.26 -17.29
C LEU A 282 -22.34 16.36 -15.83
N ALA A 283 -22.82 17.38 -15.09
CA ALA A 283 -22.54 17.53 -13.67
C ALA A 283 -23.08 16.35 -12.84
N LEU A 284 -24.31 15.89 -13.13
CA LEU A 284 -24.88 14.69 -12.50
C LEU A 284 -24.06 13.42 -12.80
N TRP A 285 -23.65 13.24 -14.06
CA TRP A 285 -22.76 12.13 -14.45
C TRP A 285 -21.38 12.23 -13.80
N GLY A 286 -20.84 13.44 -13.63
CA GLY A 286 -19.56 13.69 -12.95
C GLY A 286 -19.55 13.20 -11.51
N ILE A 287 -20.60 13.53 -10.73
CA ILE A 287 -20.73 13.06 -9.34
C ILE A 287 -20.70 11.52 -9.28
N VAL A 288 -21.43 10.84 -10.17
CA VAL A 288 -21.47 9.37 -10.23
C VAL A 288 -20.09 8.80 -10.60
N LEU A 289 -19.49 9.27 -11.70
CA LEU A 289 -18.24 8.72 -12.22
C LEU A 289 -17.03 9.03 -11.34
N PHE A 290 -17.00 10.19 -10.67
CA PHE A 290 -15.92 10.58 -9.76
C PHE A 290 -15.97 9.85 -8.41
N THR A 291 -17.16 9.38 -7.98
CA THR A 291 -17.33 8.64 -6.72
C THR A 291 -16.83 7.19 -6.82
N ILE A 292 -17.03 6.53 -7.96
CA ILE A 292 -16.67 5.11 -8.18
C ILE A 292 -15.19 4.78 -7.88
N PRO A 293 -14.17 5.50 -8.40
CA PRO A 293 -12.77 5.13 -8.14
C PRO A 293 -12.40 5.28 -6.66
N GLY A 294 -12.97 6.28 -5.96
CA GLY A 294 -12.81 6.43 -4.52
C GLY A 294 -13.40 5.25 -3.74
N ALA A 295 -14.62 4.82 -4.10
CA ALA A 295 -15.28 3.68 -3.49
C ALA A 295 -14.55 2.34 -3.74
N VAL A 296 -14.06 2.11 -4.96
CA VAL A 296 -13.27 0.92 -5.33
C VAL A 296 -11.94 0.88 -4.59
N LEU A 297 -11.23 2.01 -4.45
CA LEU A 297 -10.02 2.07 -3.64
C LEU A 297 -10.30 1.82 -2.16
N GLY A 298 -11.32 2.47 -1.60
CA GLY A 298 -11.69 2.33 -0.19
C GLY A 298 -12.02 0.88 0.19
N SER A 299 -12.88 0.21 -0.58
CA SER A 299 -13.21 -1.20 -0.36
C SER A 299 -11.99 -2.12 -0.50
N SER A 300 -11.14 -1.89 -1.50
CA SER A 300 -9.91 -2.68 -1.71
C SER A 300 -8.86 -2.48 -0.61
N PHE A 301 -8.79 -1.29 0.00
CA PHE A 301 -7.93 -1.06 1.17
C PHE A 301 -8.43 -1.83 2.40
N ILE A 302 -9.75 -1.89 2.60
CA ILE A 302 -10.36 -2.69 3.68
C ILE A 302 -10.12 -4.18 3.45
N GLU A 303 -10.32 -4.67 2.22
CA GLU A 303 -10.06 -6.06 1.82
C GLU A 303 -8.61 -6.48 2.13
N VAL A 304 -7.62 -5.70 1.70
CA VAL A 304 -6.18 -5.95 1.95
C VAL A 304 -5.80 -5.81 3.43
N MET A 305 -6.57 -5.08 4.23
CA MET A 305 -6.36 -4.99 5.68
C MET A 305 -6.93 -6.22 6.41
N LEU A 306 -8.13 -6.66 6.05
CA LEU A 306 -8.77 -7.86 6.60
C LEU A 306 -8.01 -9.13 6.24
N GLU A 307 -7.55 -9.26 4.99
CA GLU A 307 -6.75 -10.40 4.51
C GLU A 307 -5.50 -10.60 5.39
N LYS A 308 -4.79 -9.51 5.74
CA LYS A 308 -3.63 -9.56 6.66
C LYS A 308 -3.98 -9.94 8.08
N GLN A 309 -5.12 -9.47 8.61
CA GLN A 309 -5.55 -9.84 9.95
C GLN A 309 -5.85 -11.34 10.03
N HIS A 310 -6.49 -11.91 9.00
CA HIS A 310 -6.72 -13.35 8.93
C HIS A 310 -5.44 -14.16 8.71
N GLU A 311 -4.46 -13.66 7.94
CA GLU A 311 -3.12 -14.26 7.84
C GLU A 311 -2.44 -14.31 9.24
N GLU A 312 -2.43 -13.20 9.98
CA GLU A 312 -1.84 -13.11 11.33
C GLU A 312 -2.56 -14.03 12.35
N GLU A 313 -3.89 -14.11 12.30
CA GLU A 313 -4.69 -15.02 13.13
C GLU A 313 -4.42 -16.49 12.81
N ALA A 314 -4.37 -16.85 11.52
CA ALA A 314 -4.08 -18.21 11.07
C ALA A 314 -2.65 -18.65 11.43
N GLU A 315 -1.66 -17.76 11.29
CA GLU A 315 -0.30 -18.01 11.77
C GLU A 315 -0.28 -18.25 13.28
N MET A 316 -0.94 -17.38 14.07
CA MET A 316 -1.03 -17.54 15.53
C MET A 316 -1.68 -18.87 15.93
N TYR A 317 -2.77 -19.25 15.27
CA TYR A 317 -3.45 -20.53 15.50
C TYR A 317 -2.54 -21.72 15.15
N SER A 318 -1.83 -21.66 14.01
CA SER A 318 -0.89 -22.70 13.59
C SER A 318 0.28 -22.88 14.58
N MET A 319 0.74 -21.80 15.22
CA MET A 319 1.78 -21.88 16.25
C MET A 319 1.25 -22.46 17.57
N ALA A 320 -0.01 -22.19 17.92
CA ALA A 320 -0.66 -22.74 19.12
C ALA A 320 -0.96 -24.24 18.98
N VAL A 321 -1.37 -24.70 17.80
CA VAL A 321 -1.67 -26.12 17.51
C VAL A 321 -0.40 -26.91 17.19
N GLY A 322 0.58 -26.31 16.50
CA GLY A 322 1.82 -26.94 16.03
C GLY A 322 2.84 -27.32 17.10
N HIS A 323 2.42 -27.46 18.36
CA HIS A 323 3.26 -27.90 19.49
C HIS A 323 2.94 -29.31 20.02
N ASN A 324 1.95 -30.01 19.45
CA ASN A 324 1.53 -31.33 19.94
C ASN A 324 2.08 -32.53 19.13
N ASP A 325 2.41 -32.35 17.84
CA ASP A 325 2.88 -33.44 16.97
C ASP A 325 4.41 -33.48 16.80
N ARG A 326 5.09 -33.91 17.87
CA ARG A 326 6.47 -34.41 17.82
C ARG A 326 6.66 -35.68 18.66
N SER A 327 5.82 -36.67 18.41
CA SER A 327 6.12 -38.07 18.72
C SER A 327 5.39 -38.99 17.74
N CYS A 328 5.93 -40.20 17.55
CA CYS A 328 5.38 -41.29 16.74
C CYS A 328 5.42 -41.10 15.21
N ASP A 329 6.63 -41.25 14.63
CA ASP A 329 6.76 -41.85 13.31
C ASP A 329 6.14 -43.26 13.32
N SER A 330 5.15 -43.52 12.46
CA SER A 330 4.74 -44.84 12.00
C SER A 330 3.90 -44.72 10.73
N PRO A 331 4.31 -45.30 9.59
CA PRO A 331 3.55 -45.20 8.35
C PRO A 331 2.37 -46.18 8.37
N LEU A 332 1.23 -45.73 8.91
CA LEU A 332 -0.01 -46.49 8.82
C LEU A 332 -0.60 -46.34 7.42
N PHE A 333 -0.41 -47.39 6.63
CA PHE A 333 -0.96 -47.63 5.31
C PHE A 333 -2.48 -47.36 5.27
N VAL A 334 -2.88 -46.24 4.66
CA VAL A 334 -4.29 -45.98 4.34
C VAL A 334 -4.63 -46.79 3.08
N GLY A 335 -5.28 -47.93 3.28
CA GLY A 335 -5.84 -48.71 2.18
C GLY A 335 -6.99 -47.98 1.51
N ASN A 336 -7.13 -48.17 0.18
CA ASN A 336 -8.23 -47.63 -0.61
C ASN A 336 -9.59 -47.98 0.02
N PHE A 337 -10.49 -47.00 0.09
CA PHE A 337 -11.92 -47.24 0.25
C PHE A 337 -12.64 -46.68 -0.97
N SER A 338 -13.09 -47.58 -1.83
CA SER A 338 -13.97 -47.28 -2.97
C SER A 338 -15.43 -47.26 -2.54
N ASP A 339 -16.25 -46.55 -3.29
CA ASP A 339 -17.69 -46.41 -3.06
C ASP A 339 -18.43 -47.77 -3.01
N GLU A 340 -19.41 -47.90 -2.12
CA GLU A 340 -20.80 -48.20 -2.55
C GLU A 340 -21.79 -47.99 -1.39
N GLU A 341 -22.83 -47.20 -1.67
CA GLU A 341 -23.98 -46.96 -0.79
C GLU A 341 -25.11 -47.92 -1.18
N LYS A 342 -25.57 -48.80 -0.27
CA LYS A 342 -26.77 -49.61 -0.53
C LYS A 342 -27.51 -50.10 0.71
N TYR A 343 -28.78 -49.69 0.80
CA TYR A 343 -29.80 -50.40 1.56
C TYR A 343 -30.17 -51.70 0.82
N HIS A 344 -30.31 -52.82 1.55
CA HIS A 344 -31.54 -53.62 1.62
C HIS A 344 -31.40 -54.84 2.55
N GLU A 345 -32.53 -55.30 3.08
CA GLU A 345 -32.67 -56.46 3.95
C GLU A 345 -32.40 -57.80 3.23
N HIS A 346 -31.81 -58.78 3.92
CA HIS A 346 -32.53 -60.01 4.34
C HIS A 346 -31.65 -60.99 5.15
N HIS A 347 -32.17 -61.37 6.34
CA HIS A 347 -32.21 -62.70 6.98
C HIS A 347 -31.06 -63.76 6.96
N THR A 348 -31.16 -64.61 8.00
CA THR A 348 -30.68 -66.00 8.21
C THR A 348 -29.25 -66.29 8.71
N GLU A 349 -29.20 -66.63 10.01
CA GLU A 349 -28.57 -67.82 10.65
C GLU A 349 -27.30 -68.47 10.06
N HIS A 350 -26.22 -68.50 10.86
CA HIS A 350 -25.81 -69.74 11.58
C HIS A 350 -24.62 -69.53 12.57
N ASP A 351 -24.83 -70.02 13.79
CA ASP A 351 -23.93 -70.82 14.66
C ASP A 351 -22.38 -70.69 14.68
N HIS A 352 -21.89 -70.22 15.85
CA HIS A 352 -20.90 -70.93 16.72
C HIS A 352 -19.40 -71.03 16.28
N PRO A 353 -18.44 -71.45 17.15
CA PRO A 353 -17.75 -70.53 18.09
C PRO A 353 -16.20 -70.82 18.20
N VAL A 354 -15.56 -70.47 19.33
CA VAL A 354 -14.25 -71.02 19.83
C VAL A 354 -13.00 -70.50 19.08
N SER A 355 -11.82 -70.21 19.67
CA SER A 355 -11.29 -70.21 21.06
C SER A 355 -10.36 -68.96 21.20
N ALA A 356 -10.23 -68.30 22.35
CA ALA A 356 -9.19 -68.53 23.38
C ALA A 356 -7.72 -68.39 22.87
N THR A 357 -6.74 -67.86 23.62
CA THR A 357 -6.60 -67.85 25.09
C THR A 357 -5.48 -66.87 25.56
N HIS A 358 -5.37 -66.66 26.88
CA HIS A 358 -4.17 -66.24 27.65
C HIS A 358 -3.78 -64.74 27.78
N THR A 359 -4.39 -64.13 28.80
CA THR A 359 -3.70 -63.38 29.88
C THR A 359 -2.58 -64.22 30.55
N PRO A 360 -1.57 -63.66 31.30
CA PRO A 360 -1.79 -62.63 32.33
C PRO A 360 -0.68 -61.58 32.67
N MET A 361 -1.17 -60.54 33.35
CA MET A 361 -0.57 -59.67 34.39
C MET A 361 0.95 -59.64 34.66
N SER A 362 1.46 -58.41 34.82
CA SER A 362 2.30 -58.06 35.98
C SER A 362 1.98 -56.64 36.48
N VAL A 363 2.17 -56.39 37.79
CA VAL A 363 1.64 -55.23 38.53
C VAL A 363 2.74 -54.61 39.40
N LYS A 364 2.89 -53.26 39.35
CA LYS A 364 3.29 -52.31 40.44
C LYS A 364 3.74 -50.96 39.79
N SER A 365 3.05 -49.83 40.04
CA SER A 365 3.27 -48.85 41.13
C SER A 365 4.66 -48.17 41.09
N SER A 366 4.82 -46.84 41.18
CA SER A 366 3.86 -45.73 41.42
C SER A 366 4.50 -44.36 41.08
N ASP A 367 3.69 -43.30 41.09
CA ASP A 367 4.05 -41.87 41.26
C ASP A 367 4.98 -41.18 40.23
N CYS A 368 4.43 -40.23 39.44
CA CYS A 368 4.49 -38.79 39.77
C CYS A 368 3.63 -37.93 38.81
N GLN A 369 3.36 -36.68 39.20
CA GLN A 369 2.40 -35.78 38.54
C GLN A 369 3.01 -34.94 37.40
N SER A 370 2.24 -34.67 36.34
CA SER A 370 1.92 -33.31 35.82
C SER A 370 1.21 -33.38 34.44
N THR A 371 -0.05 -32.96 34.36
CA THR A 371 -0.84 -32.96 33.12
C THR A 371 -0.87 -31.58 32.46
N PRO A 372 -0.38 -31.40 31.21
CA PRO A 372 -0.34 -30.07 30.56
C PRO A 372 -1.72 -29.52 30.16
N HIS A 373 -2.72 -30.40 30.00
CA HIS A 373 -4.00 -30.06 29.36
C HIS A 373 -4.85 -29.01 30.12
N VAL A 374 -4.72 -28.90 31.44
CA VAL A 374 -5.50 -27.93 32.23
C VAL A 374 -5.07 -26.49 31.94
N GLY A 375 -3.76 -26.25 31.73
CA GLY A 375 -3.22 -24.91 31.52
C GLY A 375 -3.68 -24.26 30.20
N ALA A 376 -3.71 -25.04 29.12
CA ALA A 376 -4.17 -24.56 27.81
C ALA A 376 -5.67 -24.25 27.81
N ALA A 377 -6.49 -25.12 28.42
CA ALA A 377 -7.93 -24.88 28.56
C ALA A 377 -8.22 -23.66 29.44
N LEU A 378 -7.51 -23.48 30.55
CA LEU A 378 -7.65 -22.32 31.44
C LEU A 378 -7.26 -21.01 30.73
N ALA A 379 -6.17 -21.00 29.96
CA ALA A 379 -5.74 -19.84 29.17
C ALA A 379 -6.75 -19.47 28.06
N MET A 380 -7.36 -20.47 27.42
CA MET A 380 -8.43 -20.23 26.44
C MET A 380 -9.69 -19.67 27.12
N HIS A 381 -10.07 -20.18 28.29
CA HIS A 381 -11.21 -19.68 29.05
C HIS A 381 -11.01 -18.23 29.54
N GLN A 382 -9.80 -17.90 30.02
CA GLN A 382 -9.42 -16.53 30.38
C GLN A 382 -9.50 -15.57 29.18
N ARG A 383 -9.11 -16.01 27.97
CA ARG A 383 -9.23 -15.19 26.75
C ARG A 383 -10.69 -14.99 26.31
N LEU A 384 -11.53 -16.02 26.42
CA LEU A 384 -12.98 -15.90 26.19
C LEU A 384 -13.64 -14.94 27.20
N GLU A 385 -13.22 -14.97 28.47
CA GLU A 385 -13.66 -13.98 29.46
C GLU A 385 -13.21 -12.55 29.13
N THR A 386 -12.00 -12.33 28.59
CA THR A 386 -11.59 -10.98 28.20
C THR A 386 -12.34 -10.45 26.98
N ILE A 387 -12.67 -11.32 26.02
CA ILE A 387 -13.44 -10.95 24.82
C ILE A 387 -14.89 -10.62 25.19
N THR A 388 -15.55 -11.45 26.00
CA THR A 388 -16.93 -11.21 26.47
C THR A 388 -17.05 -9.96 27.34
N LYS A 389 -16.08 -9.72 28.25
CA LYS A 389 -15.99 -8.44 29.00
C LYS A 389 -15.74 -7.23 28.07
N GLY A 390 -15.04 -7.43 26.95
CA GLY A 390 -14.84 -6.44 25.91
C GLY A 390 -16.14 -6.09 25.16
N GLN A 391 -16.89 -7.10 24.71
CA GLN A 391 -18.20 -6.88 24.06
C GLN A 391 -19.18 -6.16 24.98
N HIS A 392 -19.30 -6.60 26.23
CA HIS A 392 -20.24 -5.98 27.17
C HIS A 392 -19.90 -4.51 27.46
N ARG A 393 -18.61 -4.13 27.47
CA ARG A 393 -18.21 -2.71 27.54
C ARG A 393 -18.65 -1.92 26.31
N MET A 394 -18.55 -2.48 25.10
CA MET A 394 -18.98 -1.81 23.87
C MET A 394 -20.51 -1.66 23.83
N GLU A 395 -21.28 -2.64 24.27
CA GLU A 395 -22.74 -2.53 24.41
C GLU A 395 -23.14 -1.41 25.36
N VAL A 396 -22.50 -1.33 26.54
CA VAL A 396 -22.76 -0.26 27.52
C VAL A 396 -22.38 1.13 26.96
N GLN A 397 -21.29 1.23 26.18
CA GLN A 397 -20.89 2.48 25.52
C GLN A 397 -21.90 2.89 24.42
N LEU A 398 -22.35 1.96 23.58
CA LEU A 398 -23.38 2.22 22.57
C LEU A 398 -24.69 2.67 23.21
N TRP A 399 -25.13 2.00 24.28
CA TRP A 399 -26.33 2.36 25.02
C TRP A 399 -26.22 3.76 25.65
N GLN A 400 -25.06 4.11 26.21
CA GLN A 400 -24.80 5.47 26.71
C GLN A 400 -24.84 6.53 25.59
N GLN A 401 -24.26 6.25 24.42
CA GLN A 401 -24.34 7.17 23.28
C GLN A 401 -25.78 7.35 22.78
N GLN A 402 -26.57 6.27 22.71
CA GLN A 402 -27.97 6.34 22.31
C GLN A 402 -28.81 7.19 23.29
N GLN A 403 -28.59 7.04 24.60
CA GLN A 403 -29.21 7.91 25.61
C GLN A 403 -28.77 9.38 25.50
N GLN A 404 -27.50 9.66 25.15
CA GLN A 404 -27.03 11.03 24.94
C GLN A 404 -27.71 11.65 23.70
N LEU A 405 -27.81 10.88 22.61
CA LEU A 405 -28.45 11.32 21.38
C LEU A 405 -29.92 11.65 21.61
N GLU A 406 -30.69 10.77 22.27
CA GLU A 406 -32.09 11.03 22.61
C GLU A 406 -32.29 12.29 23.47
N ARG A 407 -31.39 12.56 24.43
CA ARG A 407 -31.45 13.80 25.22
C ARG A 407 -31.19 15.03 24.37
N LEU A 408 -30.23 14.98 23.45
CA LEU A 408 -29.95 16.09 22.53
C LEU A 408 -31.14 16.33 21.59
N THR A 409 -31.76 15.28 21.04
CA THR A 409 -32.97 15.40 20.22
C THR A 409 -34.10 16.12 20.97
N ARG A 410 -34.41 15.69 22.21
CA ARG A 410 -35.47 16.33 23.03
C ARG A 410 -35.15 17.78 23.41
N LEU A 411 -33.87 18.11 23.61
CA LEU A 411 -33.46 19.50 23.88
C LEU A 411 -33.61 20.39 22.63
N VAL A 412 -33.28 19.87 21.44
CA VAL A 412 -33.49 20.57 20.16
C VAL A 412 -34.97 20.79 19.89
N GLU A 413 -35.80 19.77 20.12
CA GLU A 413 -37.26 19.83 19.98
C GLU A 413 -37.87 20.87 20.94
N ALA A 414 -37.49 20.86 22.22
CA ALA A 414 -37.94 21.87 23.19
C ALA A 414 -37.51 23.31 22.85
N VAL A 415 -36.35 23.51 22.20
CA VAL A 415 -35.90 24.84 21.73
C VAL A 415 -36.67 25.27 20.48
N LEU A 416 -37.01 24.35 19.57
CA LEU A 416 -37.86 24.61 18.42
C LEU A 416 -39.29 24.98 18.86
N ASP A 417 -39.85 24.27 19.83
CA ASP A 417 -41.16 24.59 20.41
C ASP A 417 -41.14 25.96 21.10
N ALA A 418 -40.13 26.24 21.93
CA ALA A 418 -39.99 27.54 22.61
C ALA A 418 -39.83 28.71 21.63
N THR A 419 -39.10 28.53 20.53
CA THR A 419 -38.93 29.56 19.50
C THR A 419 -40.19 29.75 18.64
N SER A 420 -40.94 28.69 18.35
CA SER A 420 -42.25 28.80 17.68
C SER A 420 -43.29 29.53 18.56
N ALA A 421 -43.35 29.25 19.86
CA ALA A 421 -44.22 29.93 20.81
C ALA A 421 -43.84 31.42 21.00
N ALA A 422 -42.54 31.74 21.01
CA ALA A 422 -42.07 33.12 21.02
C ALA A 422 -42.41 33.88 19.73
N SER A 423 -42.51 33.18 18.59
CA SER A 423 -42.97 33.76 17.32
C SER A 423 -44.47 34.00 17.28
N SER A 424 -45.29 33.20 17.98
CA SER A 424 -46.76 33.39 17.98
C SER A 424 -47.22 34.55 18.87
N ASN A 425 -46.48 34.86 19.94
CA ASN A 425 -46.82 35.95 20.88
C ASN A 425 -46.39 37.36 20.42
N ASN A 426 -45.78 37.50 19.24
CA ASN A 426 -45.30 38.78 18.69
C ASN A 426 -46.15 39.32 17.52
N LEU A 427 -47.39 38.83 17.36
CA LEU A 427 -48.39 39.45 16.47
C LEU A 427 -49.11 40.59 17.21
N PRO A 428 -48.94 41.86 16.80
CA PRO A 428 -49.67 42.97 17.41
C PRO A 428 -51.14 42.95 16.99
N HIS A 429 -52.01 43.21 17.97
CA HIS A 429 -53.42 43.57 17.77
C HIS A 429 -53.59 45.08 17.61
#